data_AF-A0A1H6W8V3-F1
#
_entry.id   AF-A0A1H6W8V3-F1
#
_cell.length_a   1.000
_cell.length_b   1.000
_cell.length_c   1.000
_cell.angle_alpha   90.00
_cell.angle_beta   90.00
_cell.angle_gamma   90.00
#
_symmetry.space_group_name_H-M   'P 1'
#
loop_
_entity.id
_entity.type
_entity.pdbx_description
1 polymer ?
#
loop_
_entity_poly.entity_id
_entity_poly.type
_entity_poly.pdbx_seq_one_letter_code
_entity_poly.pdbx_strand_id
1 'polypeptide(L)'
;MFKYIKNNQNGFTLLELMIVIAIVSILSLIAIPKFNDAIAQANTARIQSDLQTIDTAIVMYQAQNGKYPSNIGTDLNSFITGADTLKAPKGFCFVKNGGTDGKVKIENTAYELNADGDHALCQGKMANEFGTT
;
A
#
# COMPACT_ATOMS: atom_id res chain seq x y z
N MET A 1 29.46 28.88 56.28
CA MET A 1 30.40 28.46 55.21
C MET A 1 29.58 27.84 54.08
N PHE A 2 29.31 28.59 53.01
CA PHE A 2 28.47 28.11 51.90
C PHE A 2 29.34 27.40 50.85
N LYS A 3 29.10 26.11 50.66
CA LYS A 3 29.83 25.25 49.73
C LYS A 3 29.22 25.39 48.33
N TYR A 4 29.97 25.96 47.39
CA TYR A 4 29.55 26.14 46.00
C TYR A 4 29.65 24.81 45.25
N ILE A 5 28.51 24.25 44.84
CA ILE A 5 28.45 23.04 44.01
C ILE A 5 28.73 23.46 42.56
N LYS A 6 29.87 23.02 42.01
CA LYS A 6 30.24 23.24 40.62
C LYS A 6 29.50 22.22 39.74
N ASN A 7 28.32 22.58 39.24
CA ASN A 7 27.61 21.77 38.26
C ASN A 7 28.38 21.80 36.93
N ASN A 8 28.98 20.67 36.57
CA ASN A 8 29.71 20.48 35.31
C ASN A 8 28.71 20.27 34.15
N GLN A 9 28.01 21.34 33.78
CA GLN A 9 27.02 21.30 32.70
C GLN A 9 27.75 21.24 31.35
N ASN A 10 27.93 20.03 30.84
CA ASN A 10 28.38 19.79 29.46
C ASN A 10 27.21 20.11 28.53
N GLY A 11 27.15 21.34 28.02
CA GLY A 11 26.18 21.76 27.01
C GLY A 11 26.62 21.35 25.60
N PHE A 12 25.65 21.01 24.74
CA PHE A 12 25.90 20.86 23.30
C PHE A 12 26.29 22.20 22.69
N THR A 13 27.31 22.21 21.84
CA THR A 13 27.65 23.39 21.05
C THR A 13 26.63 23.56 19.91
N LEU A 14 26.34 24.82 19.55
CA LEU A 14 25.50 25.10 18.38
C LEU A 14 26.09 24.50 17.09
N LEU A 15 27.42 24.45 17.01
CA LEU A 15 28.14 23.92 15.86
C LEU A 15 27.94 22.40 15.70
N GLU A 16 27.92 21.64 16.80
CA GLU A 16 27.62 20.21 16.76
C GLU A 16 26.21 19.94 16.20
N LEU A 17 25.21 20.72 16.64
CA LEU A 17 23.86 20.59 16.11
C LEU A 17 23.78 20.98 14.63
N MET A 18 24.50 22.02 14.20
CA MET A 18 24.51 22.46 12.80
C MET A 18 25.08 21.41 11.85
N ILE A 19 26.18 20.74 12.23
CA ILE A 19 26.76 19.68 11.39
C ILE A 19 25.82 18.48 11.31
N VAL A 20 25.16 18.13 12.42
CA VAL A 20 24.20 17.01 12.47
C VAL A 20 23.03 17.25 11.52
N ILE A 21 22.39 18.42 11.56
CA ILE A 21 21.26 18.71 10.65
C ILE A 21 21.71 18.79 9.19
N ALA A 22 22.95 19.26 8.93
CA ALA A 22 23.52 19.27 7.58
C ALA A 22 23.67 17.85 7.02
N ILE A 23 24.19 16.90 7.81
CA ILE A 23 24.32 15.50 7.37
C ILE A 23 22.95 14.84 7.19
N VAL A 24 22.00 15.03 8.13
CA VAL A 24 20.66 14.44 8.05
C VAL A 24 19.89 14.93 6.82
N SER A 25 20.05 16.21 6.44
CA SER A 25 19.39 16.76 5.24
C SER A 25 19.89 16.11 3.94
N ILE A 26 21.20 15.87 3.80
CA ILE A 26 21.78 15.17 2.64
C ILE A 26 21.25 13.74 2.56
N LEU A 27 21.25 13.01 3.68
CA LEU A 27 20.76 11.63 3.71
C LEU A 27 19.26 11.55 3.38
N SER A 28 18.47 12.50 3.89
CA SER A 28 17.01 12.55 3.68
C SER A 28 16.64 12.73 2.21
N LEU A 29 17.41 13.52 1.44
CA LEU A 29 17.16 13.74 0.02
C LEU A 29 17.23 12.43 -0.80
N ILE A 30 18.13 11.51 -0.44
CA ILE A 30 18.28 10.21 -1.12
C ILE A 30 17.27 9.19 -0.59
N ALA A 31 16.97 9.25 0.71
CA ALA A 31 16.12 8.28 1.39
C ALA A 31 14.64 8.42 1.01
N ILE A 32 14.10 9.64 0.95
CA ILE A 32 12.66 9.89 0.71
C ILE A 32 12.14 9.27 -0.60
N PRO A 33 12.75 9.50 -1.79
CA PRO A 33 12.22 8.93 -3.02
C PRO A 33 12.28 7.40 -3.02
N LYS A 34 13.36 6.81 -2.47
CA LYS A 34 13.47 5.34 -2.34
C LYS A 34 12.41 4.77 -1.41
N PHE A 35 12.11 5.45 -0.31
CA PHE A 35 11.09 5.03 0.63
C PHE A 35 9.68 5.10 0.01
N ASN A 36 9.38 6.15 -0.75
CA ASN A 36 8.11 6.27 -1.48
C ASN A 36 7.91 5.12 -2.48
N ASP A 37 8.98 4.69 -3.14
CA ASP A 37 8.94 3.58 -4.11
C ASP A 37 8.74 2.23 -3.42
N ALA A 38 9.38 2.04 -2.27
CA ALA A 38 9.17 0.86 -1.43
C ALA A 38 7.71 0.76 -0.93
N ILE A 39 7.11 1.89 -0.51
CA ILE A 39 5.69 1.93 -0.15
C ILE A 39 4.82 1.59 -1.37
N ALA A 40 5.13 2.15 -2.54
CA ALA A 40 4.37 1.87 -3.75
C ALA A 40 4.43 0.38 -4.15
N GLN A 41 5.59 -0.26 -3.98
CA GLN A 41 5.75 -1.69 -4.24
C GLN A 41 5.00 -2.54 -3.22
N ALA A 42 5.01 -2.16 -1.94
CA ALA A 42 4.22 -2.82 -0.90
C ALA A 42 2.72 -2.72 -1.17
N ASN A 43 2.25 -1.55 -1.61
CA ASN A 43 0.85 -1.34 -2.01
C ASN A 43 0.47 -2.22 -3.20
N THR A 44 1.31 -2.29 -4.23
CA THR A 44 1.11 -3.18 -5.38
C THR A 44 0.97 -4.65 -4.95
N ALA A 45 1.89 -5.15 -4.13
CA ALA A 45 1.86 -6.53 -3.66
C ALA A 45 0.60 -6.82 -2.84
N ARG A 46 0.18 -5.87 -2.00
CA ARG A 46 -1.06 -5.97 -1.23
C ARG A 46 -2.29 -6.03 -2.13
N ILE A 47 -2.41 -5.13 -3.10
CA ILE A 47 -3.54 -5.11 -4.05
C ILE A 47 -3.59 -6.44 -4.83
N GLN A 48 -2.44 -6.91 -5.30
CA GLN A 48 -2.37 -8.18 -6.03
C GLN A 48 -2.83 -9.36 -5.16
N SER A 49 -2.38 -9.43 -3.90
CA SER A 49 -2.78 -10.47 -2.94
C SER A 49 -4.28 -10.40 -2.62
N ASP A 50 -4.81 -9.19 -2.41
CA ASP A 50 -6.22 -8.98 -2.11
C ASP A 50 -7.08 -9.42 -3.31
N LEU A 51 -6.73 -9.00 -4.53
CA LEU A 51 -7.45 -9.39 -5.75
C LEU A 51 -7.42 -10.91 -5.98
N GLN A 52 -6.27 -11.58 -5.79
CA GLN A 52 -6.17 -13.04 -5.91
C GLN A 52 -7.04 -13.78 -4.89
N THR A 53 -7.14 -13.23 -3.68
CA THR A 53 -8.00 -13.79 -2.62
C THR A 53 -9.47 -13.65 -3.01
N ILE A 54 -9.85 -12.49 -3.56
CA ILE A 54 -11.23 -12.26 -4.04
C ILE A 54 -11.54 -13.18 -5.22
N ASP A 55 -10.66 -13.28 -6.21
CA ASP A 55 -10.83 -14.18 -7.36
C ASP A 55 -11.02 -15.64 -6.92
N THR A 56 -10.25 -16.10 -5.94
CA THR A 56 -10.42 -17.44 -5.38
C THR A 56 -11.81 -17.61 -4.76
N ALA A 57 -12.29 -16.60 -4.03
CA ALA A 57 -13.63 -16.63 -3.44
C ALA A 57 -14.75 -16.56 -4.50
N ILE A 58 -14.55 -15.83 -5.60
CA ILE A 58 -15.47 -15.79 -6.74
C ILE A 58 -15.62 -17.19 -7.32
N VAL A 59 -14.51 -17.89 -7.56
CA VAL A 59 -14.52 -19.27 -8.07
C VAL A 59 -15.23 -20.22 -7.10
N MET A 60 -14.98 -20.09 -5.79
CA MET A 60 -15.68 -20.89 -4.78
C MET A 60 -17.19 -20.61 -4.75
N TYR A 61 -17.60 -19.34 -4.87
CA TYR A 61 -19.01 -18.94 -4.92
C TYR A 61 -19.68 -19.53 -6.16
N GLN A 62 -19.03 -19.45 -7.32
CA GLN A 62 -19.54 -20.02 -8.57
C GLN A 62 -19.69 -21.54 -8.46
N ALA A 63 -18.71 -22.23 -7.87
CA ALA A 63 -18.76 -23.67 -7.69
C ALA A 63 -19.94 -24.12 -6.80
N GLN A 64 -20.34 -23.31 -5.81
CA GLN A 64 -21.46 -23.63 -4.92
C GLN A 64 -22.83 -23.21 -5.47
N ASN A 65 -22.91 -22.06 -6.16
CA ASN A 65 -24.18 -21.45 -6.55
C ASN A 65 -24.49 -21.55 -8.04
N GLY A 66 -23.54 -22.02 -8.86
CA GLY A 66 -23.68 -22.15 -10.32
C GLY A 66 -23.71 -20.82 -11.08
N LYS A 67 -23.44 -19.70 -10.41
CA LYS A 67 -23.44 -18.33 -10.97
C LYS A 67 -22.36 -17.48 -10.33
N TYR A 68 -21.89 -16.46 -11.04
CA TYR A 68 -20.94 -15.48 -10.49
C TYR A 68 -21.60 -14.57 -9.44
N PRO A 69 -20.83 -14.07 -8.46
CA PRO A 69 -21.33 -13.07 -7.51
C PRO A 69 -21.64 -11.75 -8.22
N SER A 70 -22.59 -10.99 -7.69
CA SER A 70 -22.92 -9.64 -8.17
C SER A 70 -22.38 -8.55 -7.25
N ASN A 71 -22.03 -8.89 -6.01
CA ASN A 71 -21.47 -7.96 -5.05
C ASN A 71 -20.45 -8.64 -4.11
N ILE A 72 -19.26 -8.06 -3.98
CA ILE A 72 -18.19 -8.59 -3.12
C ILE A 72 -18.60 -8.60 -1.64
N GLY A 73 -19.17 -7.50 -1.15
CA GLY A 73 -19.49 -7.33 0.27
C GLY A 73 -20.60 -8.23 0.78
N THR A 74 -21.59 -8.56 -0.06
CA THR A 74 -22.72 -9.42 0.33
C THR A 74 -22.51 -10.88 -0.04
N ASP A 75 -22.07 -11.16 -1.26
CA ASP A 75 -22.09 -12.52 -1.81
C ASP A 75 -20.84 -13.31 -1.40
N LEU A 76 -19.71 -12.62 -1.19
CA LEU A 76 -18.43 -13.26 -0.84
C LEU A 76 -18.15 -13.29 0.68
N ASN A 77 -19.04 -12.75 1.52
CA ASN A 77 -18.82 -12.68 2.97
C ASN A 77 -18.72 -14.07 3.65
N SER A 78 -19.29 -15.11 3.04
CA SER A 78 -19.14 -16.49 3.53
C SER A 78 -17.78 -17.12 3.18
N PHE A 79 -17.01 -16.50 2.30
CA PHE A 79 -15.75 -17.01 1.75
C PHE A 79 -14.54 -16.17 2.16
N ILE A 80 -14.76 -14.86 2.42
CA ILE A 80 -13.74 -13.92 2.86
C ILE A 80 -14.26 -13.17 4.09
N THR A 81 -13.52 -13.23 5.18
CA THR A 81 -13.85 -12.46 6.39
C THR A 81 -13.69 -10.96 6.11
N GLY A 82 -14.78 -10.20 6.31
CA GLY A 82 -14.76 -8.75 6.17
C GLY A 82 -14.79 -8.25 4.72
N ALA A 83 -15.37 -9.03 3.79
CA ALA A 83 -15.49 -8.69 2.38
C ALA A 83 -16.15 -7.31 2.14
N ASP A 84 -17.05 -6.90 3.02
CA ASP A 84 -17.76 -5.61 3.04
C ASP A 84 -16.86 -4.42 3.43
N THR A 85 -15.80 -4.68 4.21
CA THR A 85 -14.86 -3.66 4.71
C THR A 85 -13.54 -3.63 3.95
N LEU A 86 -13.30 -4.61 3.08
CA LEU A 86 -12.07 -4.75 2.32
C LEU A 86 -11.83 -3.54 1.40
N LYS A 87 -10.67 -2.92 1.53
CA LYS A 87 -10.29 -1.72 0.77
C LYS A 87 -8.83 -1.76 0.38
N ALA A 88 -8.55 -1.30 -0.84
CA ALA A 88 -7.21 -1.12 -1.35
C ALA A 88 -6.44 -0.05 -0.55
N PRO A 89 -5.11 -0.21 -0.40
CA PRO A 89 -4.27 0.81 0.22
C PRO A 89 -4.29 2.12 -0.57
N LYS A 90 -4.33 3.24 0.15
CA LYS A 90 -4.22 4.58 -0.46
C LYS A 90 -2.76 4.87 -0.82
N GLY A 91 -2.55 5.57 -1.92
CA GLY A 91 -1.23 6.04 -2.35
C GLY A 91 -0.85 5.51 -3.72
N PHE A 92 0.45 5.54 -4.02
CA PHE A 92 0.94 5.04 -5.30
C PHE A 92 1.05 3.52 -5.31
N CYS A 93 0.89 2.94 -6.50
CA CYS A 93 1.18 1.55 -6.82
C CYS A 93 1.75 1.48 -8.24
N PHE A 94 2.49 0.42 -8.54
CA PHE A 94 2.96 0.10 -9.88
C PHE A 94 1.92 -0.72 -10.65
N VAL A 95 1.70 -0.31 -11.89
CA VAL A 95 0.83 -0.99 -12.86
C VAL A 95 1.60 -1.20 -14.17
N LYS A 96 1.48 -2.40 -14.73
CA LYS A 96 1.93 -2.78 -16.06
C LYS A 96 0.94 -2.22 -17.08
N ASN A 97 1.32 -1.20 -17.84
CA ASN A 97 0.54 -0.72 -18.98
C ASN A 97 1.33 -0.98 -20.27
N GLY A 98 1.26 -2.21 -20.79
CA GLY A 98 1.67 -2.53 -22.17
C GLY A 98 3.01 -1.95 -22.65
N GLY A 99 4.02 -1.84 -21.76
CA GLY A 99 5.35 -1.30 -22.10
C GLY A 99 5.74 0.03 -21.44
N THR A 100 4.84 0.70 -20.71
CA THR A 100 5.20 1.81 -19.82
C THR A 100 4.77 1.48 -18.40
N ASP A 101 5.71 1.00 -17.58
CA ASP A 101 5.48 0.81 -16.14
C ASP A 101 5.21 2.18 -15.51
N GLY A 102 4.00 2.36 -15.01
CA GLY A 102 3.54 3.63 -14.47
C GLY A 102 3.25 3.51 -12.98
N LYS A 103 3.75 4.45 -12.18
CA LYS A 103 3.21 4.70 -10.84
C LYS A 103 1.83 5.31 -10.99
N VAL A 104 0.79 4.55 -10.66
CA VAL A 104 -0.61 4.99 -10.63
C VAL A 104 -0.97 5.31 -9.18
N LYS A 105 -1.73 6.38 -8.96
CA LYS A 105 -2.25 6.72 -7.64
C LYS A 105 -3.60 6.05 -7.45
N ILE A 106 -3.75 5.32 -6.35
CA ILE A 106 -5.03 4.73 -5.96
C ILE A 106 -5.93 5.84 -5.36
N GLU A 107 -6.84 6.38 -6.18
CA GLU A 107 -7.91 7.29 -5.76
C GLU A 107 -9.16 6.57 -5.22
N ASN A 108 -9.70 5.59 -5.95
CA ASN A 108 -10.77 4.72 -5.48
C ASN A 108 -10.18 3.49 -4.75
N THR A 109 -10.60 3.28 -3.51
CA THR A 109 -10.12 2.18 -2.66
C THR A 109 -11.06 0.98 -2.64
N ALA A 110 -12.21 1.05 -3.33
CA ALA A 110 -13.11 -0.08 -3.45
C ALA A 110 -12.55 -1.12 -4.43
N TYR A 111 -12.80 -2.40 -4.10
CA TYR A 111 -12.71 -3.48 -5.06
C TYR A 111 -14.05 -3.63 -5.75
N GLU A 112 -14.02 -3.81 -7.05
CA GLU A 112 -15.20 -3.94 -7.90
C GLU A 112 -15.12 -5.28 -8.63
N LEU A 113 -16.25 -5.79 -9.08
CA LEU A 113 -16.26 -6.94 -9.98
C LEU A 113 -16.22 -6.44 -11.43
N ASN A 114 -15.60 -7.21 -12.31
CA ASN A 114 -15.75 -7.01 -13.74
C ASN A 114 -17.22 -7.16 -14.16
N ALA A 115 -17.58 -6.69 -15.35
CA ALA A 115 -18.94 -6.79 -15.90
C ALA A 115 -19.49 -8.22 -15.89
N ASP A 116 -18.61 -9.21 -16.07
CA ASP A 116 -18.95 -10.64 -16.09
C ASP A 116 -19.03 -11.27 -14.68
N GLY A 117 -18.54 -10.58 -13.65
CA GLY A 117 -18.51 -11.07 -12.26
C GLY A 117 -17.45 -12.14 -11.96
N ASP A 118 -16.58 -12.44 -12.93
CA ASP A 118 -15.58 -13.52 -12.90
C ASP A 118 -14.25 -13.11 -12.25
N HIS A 119 -13.91 -11.83 -12.30
CA HIS A 119 -12.68 -11.27 -11.74
C HIS A 119 -12.94 -10.04 -10.88
N ALA A 120 -12.13 -9.89 -9.84
CA ALA A 120 -12.04 -8.68 -9.05
C ALA A 120 -11.13 -7.65 -9.74
N LEU A 121 -11.53 -6.39 -9.64
CA LEU A 121 -10.86 -5.24 -10.19
C LEU A 121 -10.54 -4.24 -9.09
N CYS A 122 -9.37 -3.61 -9.19
CA CYS A 122 -9.04 -2.41 -8.45
C CYS A 122 -8.84 -1.28 -9.46
N GLN A 123 -9.72 -0.28 -9.43
CA GLN A 123 -9.73 0.81 -10.43
C GLN A 123 -9.78 0.34 -11.88
N GLY A 124 -10.60 -0.68 -12.13
CA GLY A 124 -10.74 -1.26 -13.47
C GLY A 124 -9.57 -2.14 -13.92
N LYS A 125 -8.62 -2.48 -13.02
CA LYS A 125 -7.46 -3.31 -13.33
C LYS A 125 -7.46 -4.63 -12.58
N MET A 126 -7.05 -5.69 -13.27
CA MET A 126 -6.93 -7.04 -12.74
C MET A 126 -5.61 -7.24 -11.97
N ALA A 127 -5.51 -8.31 -11.19
CA ALA A 127 -4.34 -8.62 -10.37
C ALA A 127 -3.02 -8.72 -11.16
N ASN A 128 -3.07 -9.25 -12.38
CA ASN A 128 -1.90 -9.45 -13.24
C ASN A 128 -1.37 -8.12 -13.83
N GLU A 129 -2.20 -7.09 -13.90
CA GLU A 129 -1.83 -5.75 -14.35
C GLU A 129 -1.11 -4.96 -13.27
N PHE A 130 -1.16 -5.39 -12.01
CA PHE A 130 -0.36 -4.80 -10.94
C PHE A 130 1.05 -5.38 -10.94
N GLY A 131 2.05 -4.51 -10.79
CA GLY A 131 3.45 -4.88 -10.82
C GLY A 131 4.30 -3.94 -11.67
N THR A 132 5.59 -4.22 -11.68
CA THR A 132 6.54 -3.75 -12.69
C THR A 132 6.76 -4.89 -13.69
N THR A 133 7.09 -4.56 -14.93
CA THR A 133 7.47 -5.53 -15.96
C THR A 133 8.85 -6.10 -15.66
#